data_AF-A0A7V9EWW9-F1
#
_entry.id   AF-A0A7V9EWW9-F1
#
_cell.length_a   1.000
_cell.length_b   1.000
_cell.length_c   1.000
_cell.angle_alpha   90.00
_cell.angle_beta   90.00
_cell.angle_gamma   90.00
#
_symmetry.space_group_name_H-M   'P 1'
#
loop_
_entity.id
_entity.type
_entity.pdbx_description
1 polymer ?
#
loop_
_entity_poly.entity_id
_entity_poly.type
_entity_poly.pdbx_seq_one_letter_code
_entity_poly.pdbx_strand_id
1 'polypeptide(L)' 'MAAASGPHGVCIVDKAAGPTSHDVVAQVRRQLGTRRVGHAGTLDPDATGV' A
#
# COMPACT_ATOMS: atom_id res chain seq x y z
N MET A 1 -13.07 -23.23 -3.53
CA MET A 1 -13.59 -22.04 -4.23
C MET A 1 -12.44 -21.34 -4.92
N ALA A 2 -12.48 -21.16 -6.25
CA ALA A 2 -11.46 -20.42 -6.97
C ALA A 2 -11.46 -18.95 -6.53
N ALA A 3 -10.33 -18.44 -6.06
CA ALA A 3 -10.20 -17.03 -5.70
C ALA A 3 -10.37 -16.19 -6.96
N ALA A 4 -11.28 -15.21 -6.94
CA ALA A 4 -11.43 -14.26 -8.04
C ALA A 4 -10.06 -13.65 -8.39
N SER A 5 -9.68 -13.73 -9.68
CA SER A 5 -8.46 -13.15 -10.21
C SER A 5 -8.63 -11.63 -10.33
N GLY A 6 -8.43 -10.93 -9.21
CA GLY A 6 -8.28 -9.48 -9.23
C GLY A 6 -6.99 -9.09 -9.97
N PRO A 7 -6.90 -7.83 -10.45
CA PRO A 7 -5.68 -7.34 -11.10
C PRO A 7 -4.47 -7.47 -10.16
N HIS A 8 -3.35 -7.88 -10.73
CA HIS A 8 -2.04 -7.92 -10.07
C HIS A 8 -1.20 -6.74 -10.56
N GLY A 9 -0.47 -6.08 -9.66
CA GLY A 9 0.35 -4.95 -10.03
C GLY A 9 1.18 -4.41 -8.86
N VAL A 10 2.00 -3.41 -9.18
CA VAL A 10 2.82 -2.64 -8.24
C VAL A 10 2.40 -1.18 -8.35
N CYS A 11 2.24 -0.51 -7.21
CA CYS A 11 1.96 0.92 -7.14
C CYS A 11 3.16 1.59 -6.47
N ILE A 12 3.87 2.44 -7.22
CA ILE A 12 4.92 3.29 -6.66
C ILE A 12 4.23 4.44 -5.94
N VAL A 13 4.47 4.56 -4.63
CA VAL A 13 3.89 5.60 -3.80
C VAL A 13 5.02 6.50 -3.32
N ASP A 14 4.89 7.80 -3.56
CA ASP A 14 5.70 8.80 -2.87
C ASP A 14 5.06 9.05 -1.49
N LYS A 15 5.61 8.42 -0.46
CA LYS A 15 5.11 8.54 0.92
C LYS A 15 5.43 9.92 1.46
N ALA A 16 4.43 10.64 1.94
CA ALA A 16 4.63 11.87 2.70
C ALA A 16 5.17 11.58 4.12
N ALA A 17 5.79 12.59 4.75
CA ALA A 17 6.15 12.52 6.17
C ALA A 17 4.87 12.57 7.04
N GLY A 18 4.86 11.82 8.13
CA GLY A 18 3.71 11.66 9.03
C GLY A 18 3.14 10.24 9.05
N PRO A 19 2.53 9.74 7.96
CA PRO A 19 1.94 8.41 7.93
C PRO A 19 3.00 7.30 8.00
N THR A 20 2.65 6.21 8.69
CA THR A 20 3.43 4.97 8.64
C THR A 20 3.25 4.28 7.28
N SER A 21 4.17 3.37 6.94
CA SER A 21 4.02 2.51 5.76
C SER A 21 2.73 1.67 5.80
N HIS A 22 2.24 1.32 6.99
CA HIS A 22 0.98 0.59 7.16
C HIS A 22 -0.26 1.48 6.92
N ASP A 23 -0.21 2.76 7.26
CA ASP A 23 -1.29 3.70 6.98
C ASP A 23 -1.49 3.88 5.48
N VAL A 24 -0.39 3.96 4.72
CA VAL A 24 -0.40 3.98 3.25
C VAL A 24 -1.08 2.73 2.70
N VAL A 25 -0.71 1.53 3.18
CA VAL A 25 -1.37 0.27 2.77
C VAL A 25 -2.87 0.32 3.07
N ALA A 26 -3.27 0.80 4.25
CA ALA A 26 -4.68 0.92 4.62
C ALA A 26 -5.45 1.87 3.68
N GLN A 27 -4.83 2.99 3.29
CA GLN A 27 -5.39 3.93 2.31
C GLN A 27 -5.55 3.28 0.93
N VAL A 28 -4.52 2.60 0.43
CA VAL A 28 -4.55 1.92 -0.88
C VAL A 28 -5.62 0.81 -0.89
N ARG A 29 -5.77 0.04 0.19
CA ARG A 29 -6.85 -0.96 0.33
C ARG A 29 -8.24 -0.35 0.20
N ARG A 30 -8.46 0.81 0.85
CA ARG A 30 -9.74 1.54 0.75
C ARG A 30 -9.98 2.05 -0.66
N GLN A 31 -8.97 2.63 -1.31
CA GLN A 31 -9.09 3.21 -2.65
C GLN A 31 -9.32 2.14 -3.73
N LEU A 32 -8.66 0.99 -3.63
CA LEU A 32 -8.75 -0.09 -4.62
C LEU A 32 -9.84 -1.13 -4.32
N GLY A 33 -10.52 -1.03 -3.18
CA GLY A 33 -11.56 -1.99 -2.79
C GLY A 33 -11.06 -3.43 -2.59
N THR A 34 -9.76 -3.62 -2.36
CA THR A 34 -9.14 -4.95 -2.18
C THR A 34 -8.38 -5.04 -0.87
N ARG A 35 -8.41 -6.22 -0.25
CA ARG A 35 -7.65 -6.51 0.99
C ARG A 35 -6.23 -7.01 0.73
N ARG A 36 -5.94 -7.49 -0.49
CA ARG A 36 -4.64 -8.07 -0.86
C ARG A 36 -3.66 -6.98 -1.31
N VAL A 37 -3.14 -6.23 -0.34
CA VAL A 37 -2.15 -5.17 -0.52
C VAL A 37 -1.11 -5.26 0.60
N GLY A 38 0.17 -5.04 0.26
CA GLY A 38 1.32 -4.96 1.17
C GLY A 38 2.39 -4.02 0.61
N HIS A 39 3.50 -3.86 1.33
CA HIS A 39 4.65 -3.05 0.92
C HIS A 39 5.92 -3.91 0.78
N ALA A 40 6.89 -3.47 -0.03
CA ALA A 40 8.15 -4.19 -0.27
C ALA A 40 9.27 -3.81 0.72
N GLY A 41 9.04 -2.81 1.55
CA GLY A 41 9.95 -2.35 2.61
C GLY A 41 9.22 -1.32 3.47
N THR A 42 9.67 -1.15 4.71
CA THR A 42 9.12 -0.11 5.59
C THR A 42 9.95 1.15 5.43
N LEU A 43 9.27 2.28 5.34
CA LEU A 43 9.82 3.61 5.62
C LEU A 43 9.36 4.06 7.00
N ASP A 44 10.25 4.77 7.70
CA ASP A 44 9.94 5.43 8.97
C ASP A 44 8.83 6.48 8.80
N PRO A 45 8.07 6.81 9.86
CA PRO A 45 6.95 7.74 9.76
C PRO A 45 7.35 9.11 9.21
N ASP A 46 8.51 9.63 9.59
CA ASP A 46 9.07 10.92 9.18
C ASP A 46 9.82 10.87 7.82
N ALA A 47 10.18 9.69 7.34
CA ALA A 47 10.80 9.52 6.01
C ALA A 47 9.80 9.82 4.88
N THR A 48 10.33 10.32 3.75
CA THR A 48 9.57 10.58 2.50
C THR A 48 10.13 9.78 1.34
N GLY A 49 9.39 9.69 0.24
CA GLY A 49 9.86 9.09 -1.01
C GLY A 49 9.27 7.70 -1.28
N VAL A 50 10.00 6.91 -2.07
CA VAL A 50 9.59 5.60 -2.58
C VAL A 50 9.65 4.50 -1.52
#